data_AF-A0A2S6GTM1-F1
#
_entry.id   AF-A0A2S6GTM1-F1
#
_cell.length_a   1.000
_cell.length_b   1.000
_cell.length_c   1.000
_cell.angle_alpha   90.00
_cell.angle_beta   90.00
_cell.angle_gamma   90.00
#
_symmetry.space_group_name_H-M   'P 1'
#
loop_
_entity.id
_entity.type
_entity.pdbx_description
1 polymer ?
#
loop_
_entity_poly.entity_id
_entity_poly.type
_entity_poly.pdbx_seq_one_letter_code
_entity_poly.pdbx_strand_id
1 'polypeptide(L)'
;MIDEVDEALRLLLAEEGIPAEGVELVFDAPTKDWAAKLTAPTVSVFLYDLREDSSRRRTGVQEEADDDGTVVGRREPPLWYQLSYLATVWTARPKDEHRLLSDILRAVAPHDVLHHRWLTGSLAELGRSVLFQSAGPITDGQAATEVWSALEGRLKPAVNLQVIAPLARKRTPVAPPVTDGLMVRTESDGDRRLRYDESAPSDGFAAARARPGARRRRSAR
;
A
#
# COMPACT_ATOMS: atom_id res chain seq x y z
N MET A 1 -0.99 7.63 -2.27
CA MET A 1 -0.43 6.26 -2.31
C MET A 1 0.80 6.17 -3.20
N ILE A 2 0.71 6.36 -4.52
CA ILE A 2 1.91 6.24 -5.40
C ILE A 2 2.94 7.32 -5.02
N ASP A 3 2.50 8.56 -4.91
CA ASP A 3 3.25 9.71 -4.38
C ASP A 3 3.83 9.47 -2.97
N GLU A 4 3.06 8.80 -2.10
CA GLU A 4 3.50 8.45 -0.74
C GLU A 4 4.57 7.33 -0.76
N VAL A 5 4.53 6.42 -1.74
CA VAL A 5 5.58 5.41 -1.97
C VAL A 5 6.84 6.07 -2.54
N ASP A 6 6.71 6.99 -3.49
CA ASP A 6 7.84 7.75 -4.04
C ASP A 6 8.58 8.49 -2.92
N GLU A 7 7.83 9.15 -2.04
CA GLU A 7 8.39 9.83 -0.87
C GLU A 7 9.04 8.84 0.12
N ALA A 8 8.42 7.69 0.36
CA ALA A 8 9.00 6.67 1.24
C ALA A 8 10.32 6.11 0.69
N LEU A 9 10.42 5.86 -0.62
CA LEU A 9 11.66 5.45 -1.27
C LEU A 9 12.72 6.56 -1.21
N ARG A 10 12.32 7.82 -1.39
CA ARG A 10 13.22 8.97 -1.24
C ARG A 10 13.79 9.07 0.17
N LEU A 11 12.94 8.91 1.20
CA LEU A 11 13.35 8.95 2.59
C LEU A 11 14.24 7.76 2.99
N LEU A 12 13.92 6.55 2.51
CA LEU A 12 14.76 5.37 2.70
C LEU A 12 16.16 5.60 2.13
N LEU A 13 16.24 6.03 0.87
CA LEU A 13 17.54 6.29 0.23
C LEU A 13 18.31 7.39 0.95
N ALA A 14 17.63 8.46 1.37
CA ALA A 14 18.26 9.57 2.09
C ALA A 14 18.80 9.13 3.47
N GLU A 15 18.08 8.30 4.21
CA GLU A 15 18.53 7.74 5.50
C GLU A 15 19.81 6.91 5.33
N GLU A 16 19.93 6.18 4.23
CA GLU A 16 21.11 5.38 3.87
C GLU A 16 22.22 6.21 3.18
N GLY A 17 22.08 7.54 3.10
CA GLY A 17 23.10 8.44 2.56
C GLY A 17 23.11 8.55 1.03
N ILE A 18 21.98 8.26 0.38
CA ILE A 18 21.78 8.38 -1.08
C ILE A 18 20.75 9.48 -1.38
N PRO A 19 21.04 10.42 -2.29
CA PRO A 19 22.26 10.51 -3.07
C PRO A 19 23.45 11.02 -2.25
N ALA A 20 24.66 10.59 -2.65
CA ALA A 20 25.88 11.20 -2.15
C ALA A 20 26.00 12.66 -2.63
N GLU A 21 26.89 13.43 -2.00
CA GLU A 21 27.14 14.82 -2.41
C GLU A 21 27.49 14.92 -3.90
N GLY A 22 26.82 15.84 -4.61
CA GLY A 22 26.99 16.03 -6.05
C GLY A 22 26.29 15.00 -6.95
N VAL A 23 25.46 14.12 -6.37
CA VAL A 23 24.59 13.20 -7.10
C VAL A 23 23.14 13.65 -6.93
N GLU A 24 22.35 13.62 -7.99
CA GLU A 24 20.92 13.93 -7.95
C GLU A 24 20.09 12.64 -7.83
N LEU A 25 18.94 12.71 -7.15
CA LEU A 25 17.95 11.64 -7.08
C LEU A 25 16.63 12.15 -7.67
N VAL A 26 16.12 11.48 -8.70
CA VAL A 26 14.88 11.83 -9.38
C VAL A 26 13.98 10.61 -9.57
N PHE A 27 12.69 10.85 -9.81
CA PHE A 27 11.69 9.81 -10.08
C PHE A 27 11.17 9.82 -11.52
N ASP A 28 11.78 10.64 -12.38
CA ASP A 28 11.43 10.75 -13.79
C ASP A 28 11.88 9.50 -14.58
N ALA A 29 11.07 9.13 -15.58
CA ALA A 29 11.43 8.09 -16.53
C ALA A 29 12.66 8.53 -17.35
N PRO A 30 13.72 7.70 -17.42
CA PRO A 30 15.00 8.13 -17.96
C PRO A 30 15.02 8.05 -19.50
N THR A 31 14.29 8.94 -20.14
CA THR A 31 14.25 9.08 -21.61
C THR A 31 15.56 9.66 -22.17
N LYS A 32 15.78 9.54 -23.47
CA LYS A 32 16.97 10.11 -24.14
C LYS A 32 17.05 11.63 -24.01
N ASP A 33 15.94 12.32 -24.21
CA ASP A 33 15.88 13.79 -24.09
C ASP A 33 16.09 14.25 -22.65
N TRP A 34 15.66 13.44 -21.67
CA TRP A 34 15.97 13.66 -20.27
C TRP A 34 17.46 13.44 -19.99
N ALA A 35 18.02 12.31 -20.43
CA ALA A 35 19.42 11.95 -20.22
C ALA A 35 20.39 12.97 -20.86
N ALA A 36 20.02 13.54 -22.01
CA ALA A 36 20.79 14.57 -22.69
C ALA A 36 20.86 15.91 -21.92
N LYS A 37 19.92 16.16 -21.00
CA LYS A 37 19.86 17.38 -20.18
C LYS A 37 20.61 17.25 -18.86
N LEU A 38 21.07 16.05 -18.50
CA LEU A 38 21.75 15.83 -17.23
C LEU A 38 23.12 16.52 -17.22
N THR A 39 23.31 17.37 -16.21
CA THR A 39 24.59 18.07 -15.97
C THR A 39 25.40 17.46 -14.83
N ALA A 40 24.78 16.58 -14.03
CA ALA A 40 25.38 15.93 -12.87
C ALA A 40 25.09 14.41 -12.87
N PRO A 41 25.92 13.60 -12.18
CA PRO A 41 25.57 12.22 -11.85
C PRO A 41 24.16 12.13 -11.27
N THR A 42 23.31 11.27 -11.82
CA THR A 42 21.90 11.19 -11.43
C THR A 42 21.46 9.75 -11.23
N VAL A 43 20.76 9.50 -10.13
CA VAL A 43 20.00 8.28 -9.86
C VAL A 43 18.54 8.54 -10.23
N SER A 44 18.00 7.75 -11.15
CA SER A 44 16.57 7.78 -11.51
C SER A 44 15.89 6.53 -10.94
N VAL A 45 14.85 6.73 -10.14
CA VAL A 45 13.99 5.66 -9.59
C VAL A 45 12.60 5.82 -10.19
N PHE A 46 12.37 5.20 -11.34
CA PHE A 46 11.12 5.41 -12.09
C PHE A 46 10.17 4.23 -11.95
N LEU A 47 8.87 4.51 -11.80
CA LEU A 47 7.81 3.51 -11.78
C LEU A 47 7.53 3.04 -13.21
N TYR A 48 7.67 1.73 -13.46
CA TYR A 48 7.47 1.17 -14.81
C TYR A 48 6.27 0.24 -14.93
N ASP A 49 5.79 -0.32 -13.80
CA ASP A 49 4.65 -1.23 -13.78
C ASP A 49 3.86 -1.06 -12.48
N LEU A 50 2.53 -1.04 -12.60
CA LEU A 50 1.58 -0.89 -11.50
C LEU A 50 0.45 -1.89 -11.67
N ARG A 51 0.27 -2.79 -10.70
CA ARG A 51 -0.73 -3.86 -10.76
C ARG A 51 -1.48 -4.03 -9.45
N GLU A 52 -2.77 -4.32 -9.53
CA GLU A 52 -3.53 -4.75 -8.35
C GLU A 52 -3.11 -6.18 -7.96
N ASP A 53 -2.74 -6.39 -6.71
CA ASP A 53 -2.61 -7.72 -6.12
C ASP A 53 -4.01 -8.26 -5.76
N SER A 54 -4.67 -8.81 -6.78
CA SER A 54 -6.01 -9.39 -6.66
C SER A 54 -6.08 -10.57 -5.68
N SER A 55 -4.95 -11.23 -5.37
CA SER A 55 -4.90 -12.34 -4.41
C SER A 55 -5.20 -11.87 -2.98
N ARG A 56 -4.90 -10.60 -2.68
CA ARG A 56 -5.17 -9.95 -1.38
C ARG A 56 -6.51 -9.22 -1.35
N ARG A 57 -7.28 -9.26 -2.44
CA ARG A 57 -8.56 -8.57 -2.53
C ARG A 57 -9.54 -9.17 -1.54
N ARG A 58 -10.04 -8.32 -0.66
CA ARG A 58 -11.09 -8.67 0.30
C ARG A 58 -12.38 -7.96 -0.07
N THR A 59 -13.50 -8.68 0.01
CA THR A 59 -14.85 -8.15 -0.16
C THR A 59 -15.52 -7.98 1.19
N GLY A 60 -16.58 -7.16 1.23
CA GLY A 60 -17.32 -6.85 2.44
C GLY A 60 -16.98 -5.48 3.03
N VAL A 61 -17.60 -5.17 4.15
CA VAL A 61 -17.45 -3.91 4.87
C VAL A 61 -16.86 -4.23 6.24
N GLN A 62 -15.80 -3.53 6.61
CA GLN A 62 -15.23 -3.61 7.94
C GLN A 62 -15.86 -2.52 8.80
N GLU A 63 -16.45 -2.93 9.92
CA GLU A 63 -16.97 -2.00 10.93
C GLU A 63 -15.81 -1.45 11.76
N GLU A 64 -15.80 -0.14 11.95
CA GLU A 64 -14.93 0.58 12.86
C GLU A 64 -15.73 0.93 14.10
N ALA A 65 -15.32 0.40 15.24
CA ALA A 65 -15.90 0.71 16.53
C ALA A 65 -15.04 1.73 17.28
N ASP A 66 -15.68 2.56 18.10
CA ASP A 66 -15.00 3.38 19.10
C ASP A 66 -14.57 2.54 20.32
N ASP A 67 -13.96 3.20 21.30
CA ASP A 67 -13.46 2.55 22.53
C ASP A 67 -14.58 1.92 23.37
N ASP A 68 -15.82 2.40 23.21
CA ASP A 68 -17.02 1.87 23.86
C ASP A 68 -17.67 0.71 23.06
N GLY A 69 -17.08 0.33 21.94
CA GLY A 69 -17.55 -0.78 21.08
C GLY A 69 -18.71 -0.40 20.14
N THR A 70 -19.06 0.89 20.05
CA THR A 70 -20.10 1.38 19.16
C THR A 70 -19.56 1.55 17.75
N VAL A 71 -20.27 1.02 16.74
CA VAL A 71 -19.86 1.15 15.34
C VAL A 71 -20.04 2.60 14.88
N VAL A 72 -18.93 3.32 14.75
CA VAL A 72 -18.85 4.73 14.33
C VAL A 72 -18.55 4.89 12.84
N GLY A 73 -18.21 3.81 12.15
CA GLY A 73 -17.80 3.86 10.76
C GLY A 73 -17.84 2.50 10.08
N ARG A 74 -17.93 2.54 8.75
CA ARG A 74 -17.81 1.39 7.87
C ARG A 74 -16.78 1.71 6.81
N ARG A 75 -15.72 0.90 6.72
CA ARG A 75 -14.67 1.07 5.72
C ARG A 75 -14.56 -0.19 4.89
N GLU A 76 -14.47 -0.01 3.58
CA GLU A 76 -14.13 -1.13 2.72
C GLU A 76 -12.66 -1.55 2.93
N PRO A 77 -12.33 -2.85 2.84
CA PRO A 77 -10.95 -3.30 2.93
C PRO A 77 -10.06 -2.58 1.89
N PRO A 78 -8.81 -2.23 2.24
CA PRO A 78 -7.90 -1.61 1.30
C PRO A 78 -7.65 -2.53 0.10
N LEU A 79 -7.42 -1.91 -1.06
CA LEU A 79 -6.87 -2.63 -2.22
C LEU A 79 -5.36 -2.72 -2.06
N TRP A 80 -4.75 -3.77 -2.57
CA TRP A 80 -3.30 -3.92 -2.55
C TRP A 80 -2.77 -3.75 -3.96
N TYR A 81 -1.72 -2.97 -4.10
CA TYR A 81 -1.04 -2.75 -5.37
C TYR A 81 0.42 -3.14 -5.26
N GLN A 82 0.92 -3.78 -6.29
CA GLN A 82 2.34 -3.95 -6.55
C GLN A 82 2.80 -2.81 -7.47
N LEU A 83 3.77 -2.03 -6.99
CA LEU A 83 4.46 -1.00 -7.71
C LEU A 83 5.87 -1.51 -8.01
N SER A 84 6.25 -1.55 -9.28
CA SER A 84 7.57 -2.01 -9.71
C SER A 84 8.34 -0.82 -10.26
N TYR A 85 9.44 -0.48 -9.57
CA TYR A 85 10.34 0.61 -9.89
C TYR A 85 11.67 0.08 -10.41
N LEU A 86 12.32 0.87 -11.24
CA LEU A 86 13.66 0.58 -11.73
C LEU A 86 14.59 1.72 -11.33
N ALA A 87 15.58 1.40 -10.49
CA ALA A 87 16.64 2.33 -10.12
C ALA A 87 17.79 2.22 -11.12
N THR A 88 18.03 3.30 -11.86
CA THR A 88 19.08 3.43 -12.88
C THR A 88 20.04 4.55 -12.52
N VAL A 89 21.29 4.43 -12.95
CA VAL A 89 22.32 5.43 -12.69
C VAL A 89 22.84 6.02 -14.00
N TRP A 90 23.01 7.34 -14.02
CA TRP A 90 23.42 8.12 -15.18
C TRP A 90 24.65 8.94 -14.82
N THR A 91 25.79 8.53 -15.36
CA THR A 91 27.09 9.20 -15.17
C THR A 91 27.90 9.19 -16.46
N ALA A 92 29.00 9.93 -16.49
CA ALA A 92 29.90 9.95 -17.65
C ALA A 92 30.73 8.66 -17.81
N ARG A 93 30.95 7.89 -16.73
CA ARG A 93 31.85 6.72 -16.73
C ARG A 93 31.13 5.48 -16.20
N PRO A 94 31.14 4.34 -16.93
CA PRO A 94 30.51 3.09 -16.47
C PRO A 94 31.00 2.59 -15.09
N LYS A 95 32.25 2.89 -14.73
CA LYS A 95 32.79 2.53 -13.41
C LYS A 95 32.09 3.26 -12.27
N ASP A 96 31.79 4.54 -12.46
CA ASP A 96 31.10 5.36 -11.44
C ASP A 96 29.62 4.95 -11.36
N GLU A 97 29.03 4.59 -12.50
CA GLU A 97 27.70 3.98 -12.56
C GLU A 97 27.60 2.69 -11.74
N HIS A 98 28.52 1.74 -11.94
CA HIS A 98 28.53 0.49 -11.17
C HIS A 98 28.79 0.72 -9.68
N ARG A 99 29.61 1.71 -9.32
CA ARG A 99 29.86 2.08 -7.92
C ARG A 99 28.59 2.58 -7.25
N LEU A 100 27.91 3.55 -7.85
CA LEU A 100 26.65 4.09 -7.32
C LEU A 100 25.54 3.03 -7.29
N LEU A 101 25.46 2.14 -8.28
CA LEU A 101 24.54 1.00 -8.23
C LEU A 101 24.86 0.04 -7.08
N SER A 102 26.13 -0.21 -6.79
CA SER A 102 26.52 -0.99 -5.61
C SER A 102 26.13 -0.29 -4.31
N ASP A 103 26.22 1.04 -4.25
CA ASP A 103 25.86 1.81 -3.05
C ASP A 103 24.34 1.76 -2.84
N ILE A 104 23.55 1.95 -3.91
CA ILE A 104 22.09 1.76 -3.89
C ILE A 104 21.73 0.36 -3.42
N LEU A 105 22.35 -0.69 -3.99
CA LEU A 105 22.05 -2.07 -3.61
C LEU A 105 22.35 -2.33 -2.13
N ARG A 106 23.46 -1.79 -1.59
CA ARG A 106 23.80 -1.91 -0.17
C ARG A 106 22.80 -1.19 0.73
N ALA A 107 22.29 -0.04 0.30
CA ALA A 107 21.27 0.73 1.02
C ALA A 107 19.93 0.00 1.07
N VAL A 108 19.47 -0.59 -0.04
CA VAL A 108 18.12 -1.18 -0.10
C VAL A 108 18.06 -2.64 0.36
N ALA A 109 19.14 -3.41 0.19
CA ALA A 109 19.15 -4.85 0.48
C ALA A 109 18.79 -5.26 1.93
N PRO A 110 19.07 -4.46 2.98
CA PRO A 110 18.69 -4.81 4.35
C PRO A 110 17.19 -4.75 4.64
N HIS A 111 16.38 -4.17 3.76
CA HIS A 111 14.96 -3.89 4.02
C HIS A 111 14.05 -4.86 3.27
N ASP A 112 13.11 -5.46 4.00
CA ASP A 112 12.00 -6.28 3.49
C ASP A 112 10.63 -5.59 3.64
N VAL A 113 10.62 -4.43 4.31
CA VAL A 113 9.45 -3.57 4.52
C VAL A 113 9.86 -2.10 4.46
N LEU A 114 8.94 -1.24 4.01
CA LEU A 114 9.09 0.21 4.24
C LEU A 114 8.64 0.51 5.67
N HIS A 115 9.60 0.87 6.52
CA HIS A 115 9.34 1.16 7.92
C HIS A 115 8.41 2.38 8.09
N HIS A 116 7.62 2.38 9.16
CA HIS A 116 6.63 3.43 9.42
C HIS A 116 7.21 4.85 9.41
N ARG A 117 8.48 5.02 9.79
CA ARG A 117 9.20 6.32 9.77
C ARG A 117 9.34 6.95 8.38
N TRP A 118 9.21 6.17 7.31
CA TRP A 118 9.24 6.66 5.93
C TRP A 118 7.85 6.81 5.31
N LEU A 119 6.81 6.29 5.99
CA LEU A 119 5.45 6.34 5.47
C LEU A 119 4.81 7.67 5.82
N THR A 120 4.09 8.24 4.86
CA THR A 120 3.33 9.49 5.04
C THR A 120 1.87 9.30 4.63
N GLY A 121 1.04 10.28 4.98
CA GLY A 121 -0.37 10.34 4.60
C GLY A 121 -1.14 9.06 4.90
N SER A 122 -1.86 8.55 3.88
CA SER A 122 -2.75 7.40 4.02
C SER A 122 -2.01 6.10 4.35
N LEU A 123 -0.76 5.94 3.88
CA LEU A 123 0.05 4.76 4.20
C LEU A 123 0.43 4.71 5.69
N ALA A 124 0.77 5.87 6.26
CA ALA A 124 1.05 5.99 7.70
C ALA A 124 -0.22 5.75 8.53
N GLU A 125 -1.33 6.40 8.16
CA GLU A 125 -2.62 6.31 8.86
C GLU A 125 -3.21 4.90 8.87
N LEU A 126 -3.06 4.14 7.78
CA LEU A 126 -3.58 2.77 7.69
C LEU A 126 -2.88 1.81 8.68
N GLY A 127 -1.66 2.12 9.12
CA GLY A 127 -0.89 1.30 10.06
C GLY A 127 -0.63 -0.12 9.57
N ARG A 128 -0.63 -0.34 8.24
CA ARG A 128 -0.38 -1.64 7.61
C ARG A 128 1.06 -1.71 7.12
N SER A 129 1.65 -2.89 7.19
CA SER A 129 2.98 -3.14 6.63
C SER A 129 2.96 -2.95 5.11
N VAL A 130 3.87 -2.10 4.62
CA VAL A 130 4.18 -1.95 3.20
C VAL A 130 5.38 -2.85 2.91
N LEU A 131 5.17 -3.90 2.12
CA LEU A 131 6.25 -4.86 1.83
C LEU A 131 7.19 -4.27 0.78
N PHE A 132 8.47 -4.54 0.92
CA PHE A 132 9.51 -4.06 0.04
C PHE A 132 10.42 -5.21 -0.38
N GLN A 133 10.81 -5.24 -1.65
CA GLN A 133 11.78 -6.18 -2.17
C GLN A 133 12.72 -5.47 -3.13
N SER A 134 14.02 -5.58 -2.87
CA SER A 134 15.06 -5.09 -3.76
C SER A 134 15.70 -6.20 -4.58
N ALA A 135 16.16 -5.87 -5.79
CA ALA A 135 16.84 -6.78 -6.72
C ALA A 135 16.06 -8.08 -6.99
N GLY A 136 14.74 -8.04 -6.86
CA GLY A 136 13.85 -9.15 -7.20
C GLY A 136 13.77 -9.36 -8.72
N PRO A 137 13.30 -10.54 -9.16
CA PRO A 137 13.09 -10.79 -10.59
C PRO A 137 12.11 -9.76 -11.16
N ILE A 138 12.34 -9.33 -12.40
CA ILE A 138 11.34 -8.56 -13.11
C ILE A 138 10.18 -9.53 -13.42
N THR A 139 9.07 -9.35 -12.71
CA THR A 139 7.95 -10.32 -12.68
C THR A 139 7.26 -10.55 -14.02
N ASP A 140 7.50 -9.69 -15.01
CA ASP A 140 6.93 -9.81 -16.35
C ASP A 140 7.99 -9.47 -17.42
N GLY A 141 8.46 -10.50 -18.13
CA GLY A 141 9.46 -10.35 -19.18
C GLY A 141 8.97 -9.51 -20.38
N GLN A 142 7.66 -9.42 -20.61
CA GLN A 142 7.10 -8.59 -21.67
C GLN A 142 7.14 -7.11 -21.26
N ALA A 143 6.68 -6.79 -20.04
CA ALA A 143 6.81 -5.44 -19.49
C ALA A 143 8.29 -5.01 -19.40
N ALA A 144 9.19 -5.92 -19.01
CA ALA A 144 10.63 -5.66 -19.04
C ALA A 144 11.11 -5.29 -20.45
N THR A 145 10.71 -6.07 -21.46
CA THR A 145 11.10 -5.84 -22.86
C THR A 145 10.55 -4.50 -23.36
N GLU A 146 9.30 -4.17 -23.07
CA GLU A 146 8.69 -2.89 -23.42
C GLU A 146 9.40 -1.69 -22.77
N VAL A 147 9.79 -1.82 -21.49
CA VAL A 147 10.59 -0.80 -20.79
C VAL A 147 11.94 -0.60 -21.47
N TRP A 148 12.67 -1.68 -21.78
CA TRP A 148 13.97 -1.57 -22.45
C TRP A 148 13.85 -1.06 -23.89
N SER A 149 12.76 -1.38 -24.59
CA SER A 149 12.45 -0.83 -25.91
C SER A 149 12.12 0.67 -25.84
N ALA A 150 11.35 1.11 -24.83
CA ALA A 150 11.02 2.52 -24.59
C ALA A 150 12.25 3.34 -24.19
N LEU A 151 13.27 2.72 -23.60
CA LEU A 151 14.59 3.29 -23.34
C LEU A 151 15.52 3.28 -24.58
N GLU A 152 14.95 3.16 -25.79
CA GLU A 152 15.63 3.15 -27.10
C GLU A 152 16.83 2.18 -27.18
N GLY A 153 16.77 1.04 -26.49
CA GLY A 153 17.67 -0.09 -26.70
C GLY A 153 19.06 0.00 -26.04
N ARG A 154 19.32 1.01 -25.19
CA ARG A 154 20.53 1.00 -24.34
C ARG A 154 20.23 0.23 -23.07
N LEU A 155 20.58 -1.06 -23.06
CA LEU A 155 20.58 -1.86 -21.85
C LEU A 155 21.52 -1.22 -20.83
N LYS A 156 20.96 -0.73 -19.72
CA LYS A 156 21.73 -0.24 -18.58
C LYS A 156 21.53 -1.17 -17.39
N PRO A 157 22.57 -1.42 -16.59
CA PRO A 157 22.40 -2.10 -15.32
C PRO A 157 21.45 -1.27 -14.43
N ALA A 158 20.57 -1.98 -13.74
CA ALA A 158 19.53 -1.37 -12.93
C ALA A 158 19.17 -2.27 -11.74
N VAL A 159 18.71 -1.65 -10.65
CA VAL A 159 18.16 -2.37 -9.49
C VAL A 159 16.65 -2.32 -9.55
N ASN A 160 16.00 -3.47 -9.67
CA ASN A 160 14.55 -3.58 -9.59
C ASN A 160 14.11 -3.43 -8.13
N LEU A 161 13.12 -2.57 -7.87
CA LEU A 161 12.54 -2.33 -6.54
C LEU A 161 11.04 -2.57 -6.61
N GLN A 162 10.52 -3.46 -5.77
CA GLN A 162 9.11 -3.80 -5.74
C GLN A 162 8.51 -3.38 -4.39
N VAL A 163 7.41 -2.65 -4.45
CA VAL A 163 6.67 -2.20 -3.27
C VAL A 163 5.25 -2.74 -3.34
N ILE A 164 4.79 -3.40 -2.29
CA ILE A 164 3.39 -3.82 -2.14
C ILE A 164 2.71 -2.93 -1.10
N ALA A 165 1.88 -2.01 -1.58
CA ALA A 165 1.27 -0.97 -0.78
C ALA A 165 -0.27 -1.04 -0.78
N PRO A 166 -0.94 -0.74 0.35
CA PRO A 166 -2.38 -0.64 0.42
C PRO A 166 -2.88 0.73 -0.07
N LEU A 167 -3.95 0.73 -0.87
CA LEU A 167 -4.72 1.92 -1.21
C LEU A 167 -5.94 2.01 -0.28
N ALA A 168 -5.99 3.09 0.52
CA ALA A 168 -7.13 3.38 1.38
C ALA A 168 -8.42 3.53 0.55
N ARG A 169 -9.53 2.98 1.06
CA ARG A 169 -10.86 3.11 0.45
C ARG A 169 -11.76 3.99 1.31
N LYS A 170 -12.81 4.52 0.70
CA LYS A 170 -13.74 5.45 1.35
C LYS A 170 -14.26 4.88 2.67
N ARG A 171 -14.20 5.71 3.70
CA ARG A 171 -14.88 5.50 4.98
C ARG A 171 -16.27 6.12 4.89
N THR A 172 -17.30 5.33 5.15
CA THR A 172 -18.68 5.80 5.26
C THR A 172 -19.02 5.92 6.74
N PRO A 173 -19.38 7.12 7.24
CA PRO A 173 -19.84 7.27 8.62
C PRO A 173 -21.14 6.48 8.80
N VAL A 174 -21.32 5.89 9.98
CA VAL A 174 -22.57 5.22 10.35
C VAL A 174 -23.38 6.18 11.22
N ALA A 175 -24.70 6.15 11.10
CA ALA A 175 -25.58 6.91 12.00
C ALA A 175 -25.40 6.43 13.45
N PRO A 176 -25.70 7.26 14.46
CA PRO A 176 -25.68 6.83 15.85
C PRO A 176 -26.47 5.54 16.06
N PRO A 177 -26.08 4.69 17.01
CA PRO A 177 -26.79 3.45 17.29
C PRO A 177 -28.25 3.75 17.60
N VAL A 178 -29.16 2.96 17.03
CA VAL A 178 -30.59 3.04 17.36
C VAL A 178 -30.76 2.51 18.77
N THR A 179 -30.99 3.41 19.72
CA THR A 179 -31.23 3.08 21.14
C THR A 179 -32.71 2.79 21.42
N ASP A 180 -33.60 3.25 20.56
CA ASP A 180 -35.04 3.07 20.71
C ASP A 180 -35.50 1.72 20.14
N GLY A 181 -36.37 1.03 20.88
CA GLY A 181 -37.00 -0.20 20.41
C GLY A 181 -37.95 0.04 19.22
N LEU A 182 -38.20 -1.01 18.43
CA LEU A 182 -39.16 -0.98 17.33
C LEU A 182 -40.55 -0.56 17.86
N MET A 183 -41.08 0.57 17.38
CA MET A 183 -42.43 1.02 17.68
C MET A 183 -43.35 0.75 16.48
N VAL A 184 -44.48 0.09 16.72
CA VAL A 184 -45.54 -0.10 15.72
C VAL A 184 -46.66 0.88 16.04
N ARG A 185 -47.02 1.74 15.08
CA ARG A 185 -48.19 2.63 15.19
C ARG A 185 -49.35 2.01 14.41
N THR A 186 -50.47 1.76 15.08
CA THR A 186 -51.73 1.36 14.43
C THR A 186 -52.64 2.59 14.31
N GLU A 187 -53.35 2.74 13.18
CA GLU A 187 -54.19 3.91 12.89
C GLU A 187 -55.38 4.09 13.86
N SER A 188 -55.64 3.09 14.70
CA SER A 188 -56.53 3.19 15.85
C SER A 188 -55.73 3.09 17.16
N ASP A 189 -55.66 4.23 17.86
CA ASP A 189 -55.34 4.39 19.28
C ASP A 189 -53.85 4.35 19.71
N GLY A 190 -53.27 5.56 19.83
CA GLY A 190 -52.16 5.90 20.75
C GLY A 190 -50.79 5.25 20.52
N ASP A 191 -49.71 6.02 20.71
CA ASP A 191 -48.35 5.46 20.68
C ASP A 191 -48.16 4.45 21.83
N ARG A 192 -48.39 3.16 21.56
CA ARG A 192 -48.16 2.08 22.52
C ARG A 192 -46.70 1.64 22.44
N ARG A 193 -45.90 1.99 23.44
CA ARG A 193 -44.58 1.37 23.66
C ARG A 193 -44.78 -0.12 23.95
N LEU A 194 -44.17 -0.99 23.15
CA LEU A 194 -44.06 -2.41 23.49
C LEU A 194 -43.19 -2.53 24.75
N ARG A 195 -43.81 -2.65 25.93
CA ARG A 195 -43.11 -3.10 27.14
C ARG A 195 -42.79 -4.57 26.93
N TYR A 196 -41.51 -4.88 26.77
CA TYR A 196 -41.01 -6.19 27.12
C TYR A 196 -41.05 -6.27 28.65
N ASP A 197 -41.96 -7.08 29.20
CA ASP A 197 -42.07 -7.34 30.65
C ASP A 197 -40.91 -8.19 31.18
N GLU A 198 -40.10 -8.74 30.27
CA GLU A 198 -38.86 -9.43 30.61
C GLU A 198 -37.69 -8.61 30.08
N SER A 199 -36.71 -8.36 30.95
CA SER A 199 -35.40 -7.84 30.56
C SER A 199 -34.94 -8.51 29.28
N ALA A 200 -34.54 -7.71 28.29
CA ALA A 200 -34.04 -8.21 27.01
C ALA A 200 -33.15 -9.43 27.25
N PRO A 201 -33.38 -10.57 26.55
CA PRO A 201 -32.49 -11.71 26.69
C PRO A 201 -31.05 -11.21 26.48
N SER A 202 -30.13 -11.63 27.35
CA SER A 202 -28.72 -11.23 27.28
C SER A 202 -28.09 -11.50 25.91
N ASP A 203 -28.71 -12.43 25.16
CA ASP A 203 -28.48 -12.66 23.75
C ASP A 203 -29.40 -11.75 22.94
N GLY A 204 -28.88 -10.59 22.52
CA GLY A 204 -29.64 -9.60 21.73
C GLY A 204 -30.32 -10.18 20.50
N PHE A 205 -31.28 -9.44 19.92
CA PHE A 205 -32.13 -9.84 18.78
C PHE A 205 -31.41 -10.15 17.45
N ALA A 206 -30.07 -10.14 17.44
CA ALA A 206 -29.31 -10.64 16.32
C ALA A 206 -29.42 -12.17 16.29
N ALA A 207 -29.86 -12.72 15.16
CA ALA A 207 -29.72 -14.15 14.92
C ALA A 207 -28.25 -14.54 15.18
N ALA A 208 -28.02 -15.55 16.04
CA ALA A 208 -26.70 -16.06 16.36
C ALA A 208 -26.00 -16.49 15.06
N ARG A 209 -25.18 -15.60 14.49
CA ARG A 209 -24.28 -15.98 13.40
C ARG A 209 -23.27 -16.92 14.00
N ALA A 210 -23.27 -18.17 13.51
CA ALA A 210 -22.22 -19.11 13.82
C ALA A 210 -20.86 -18.44 13.55
N ARG A 211 -20.04 -18.31 14.60
CA ARG A 211 -18.65 -17.87 14.45
C ARG A 211 -18.01 -18.81 13.41
N PRO A 212 -17.45 -18.32 12.30
CA PRO A 212 -16.78 -19.18 11.34
C PRO A 212 -15.70 -19.96 12.08
N GLY A 213 -15.83 -21.30 12.07
CA GLY A 213 -14.95 -22.19 12.81
C GLY A 213 -13.48 -21.92 12.46
N ALA A 214 -12.61 -21.96 13.47
CA ALA A 214 -11.17 -21.78 13.29
C ALA A 214 -10.67 -22.71 12.19
N ARG A 215 -10.19 -22.12 11.08
CA ARG A 215 -9.56 -22.86 9.98
C ARG A 215 -8.35 -23.60 10.53
N ARG A 216 -8.49 -24.91 10.70
CA ARG A 216 -7.42 -25.84 11.08
C ARG A 216 -6.29 -25.68 10.06
N ARG A 217 -5.15 -25.10 10.48
CA ARG A 217 -3.92 -25.05 9.68
C ARG A 217 -3.57 -26.49 9.28
N ARG A 218 -3.71 -26.81 8.00
CA ARG A 218 -3.09 -28.02 7.43
C ARG A 218 -1.58 -27.77 7.42
N SER A 219 -0.88 -28.45 8.32
CA SER A 219 0.56 -28.69 8.21
C SER A 219 0.81 -29.46 6.91
N ALA A 220 1.45 -28.83 5.94
CA ALA A 220 2.07 -29.53 4.83
C ALA A 220 3.36 -30.19 5.35
N ARG A 221 3.50 -31.49 5.05
CA ARG A 221 4.79 -32.19 5.01
C ARG A 221 5.56 -31.74 3.77
#